data_AF-A0A9W9U2Y1-F1
#
_entry.id   AF-A0A9W9U2Y1-F1
#
_cell.length_a   1.000
_cell.length_b   1.000
_cell.length_c   1.000
_cell.angle_alpha   90.00
_cell.angle_beta   90.00
_cell.angle_gamma   90.00
#
_symmetry.space_group_name_H-M   'P 1'
#
loop_
_entity.id
_entity.type
_entity.pdbx_description
1 polymer ?
#
loop_
_entity_poly.entity_id
_entity_poly.type
_entity_poly.pdbx_seq_one_letter_code
_entity_poly.pdbx_strand_id
1 'polypeptide(L)'
;MCESPPLENVPFSGKTLAVYAAGIHIISISGAHNLDLCKRCGAAEVFNHKDPLLVDKIVRAVRKVGSDFSEIFDAMATLEKYAHDIAIFAADLPANVNAGMIFTVDDVVTVVWKEYVEPTLRSGKLQCPLLPFVVGKVLEHIQIALEKSKAGSEFVLWHVYNFEDKEDESWKRY
;
A
#
# COMPACT_ATOMS: atom_id res chain seq x y z
N MET A 1 -12.98 22.11 23.63
CA MET A 1 -13.69 20.93 23.09
C MET A 1 -13.87 21.17 21.60
N CYS A 2 -13.06 20.52 20.77
CA CYS A 2 -13.26 20.45 19.33
C CYS A 2 -13.68 19.01 19.06
N GLU A 3 -14.93 18.81 18.65
CA GLU A 3 -15.43 17.50 18.27
C GLU A 3 -14.66 17.01 17.05
N SER A 4 -14.13 15.78 17.13
CA SER A 4 -13.41 15.15 16.04
C SER A 4 -14.42 14.65 14.99
N PRO A 5 -14.19 14.83 13.68
CA PRO A 5 -15.08 14.30 12.65
C PRO A 5 -15.09 12.76 12.65
N PRO A 6 -16.14 12.13 12.08
CA PRO A 6 -16.31 10.68 12.14
C PRO A 6 -15.23 9.91 11.37
N LEU A 7 -14.91 8.75 11.91
CA LEU A 7 -13.90 7.78 11.46
C LEU A 7 -14.27 7.15 10.11
N GLU A 8 -14.01 7.84 9.02
CA GLU A 8 -13.95 7.25 7.68
C GLU A 8 -12.61 7.66 7.08
N ASN A 9 -11.66 6.72 6.94
CA ASN A 9 -10.54 6.68 5.99
C ASN A 9 -9.44 5.75 6.53
N VAL A 10 -9.45 4.49 6.11
CA VAL A 10 -8.31 3.58 6.30
C VAL A 10 -7.42 3.67 5.05
N PRO A 11 -6.08 3.57 5.16
CA PRO A 11 -5.35 3.34 3.94
C PRO A 11 -4.21 2.35 3.91
N PHE A 12 -4.07 1.79 2.70
CA PHE A 12 -2.81 1.34 2.14
C PHE A 12 -2.81 1.65 0.63
N SER A 13 -2.12 2.73 0.20
CA SER A 13 -2.11 3.11 -1.23
C SER A 13 -0.81 3.74 -1.76
N GLY A 14 0.21 3.94 -0.92
CA GLY A 14 1.51 4.46 -1.37
C GLY A 14 2.22 3.57 -2.39
N LYS A 15 1.95 2.26 -2.37
CA LYS A 15 2.57 1.28 -3.27
C LYS A 15 1.94 1.27 -4.67
N THR A 16 0.62 1.43 -4.75
CA THR A 16 -0.11 1.57 -6.02
C THR A 16 0.40 2.78 -6.82
N LEU A 17 0.65 3.90 -6.13
CA LEU A 17 1.17 5.11 -6.78
C LEU A 17 2.59 4.93 -7.33
N ALA A 18 3.48 4.23 -6.60
CA ALA A 18 4.85 3.99 -7.07
C ALA A 18 4.89 3.12 -8.34
N VAL A 19 4.05 2.07 -8.39
CA VAL A 19 3.94 1.17 -9.54
C VAL A 19 3.24 1.86 -10.72
N TYR A 20 2.25 2.72 -10.45
CA TYR A 20 1.56 3.49 -11.48
C TYR A 20 2.50 4.48 -12.16
N ALA A 21 3.35 5.15 -11.37
CA ALA A 21 4.37 6.05 -11.88
C ALA A 21 5.45 5.33 -12.73
N ALA A 22 5.58 4.01 -12.62
CA ALA A 22 6.42 3.17 -13.47
C ALA A 22 5.72 2.70 -14.76
N GLY A 23 4.45 3.06 -14.98
CA GLY A 23 3.68 2.72 -16.18
C GLY A 23 3.12 1.29 -16.19
N ILE A 24 3.09 0.62 -15.05
CA ILE A 24 2.61 -0.77 -14.92
C ILE A 24 1.09 -0.78 -14.77
N HIS A 25 0.42 -1.75 -15.41
CA HIS A 25 -1.01 -1.95 -15.24
C HIS A 25 -1.31 -2.59 -13.87
N ILE A 26 -2.12 -1.92 -13.04
CA ILE A 26 -2.36 -2.35 -11.67
C ILE A 26 -3.78 -2.86 -11.48
N ILE A 27 -3.89 -4.07 -10.96
CA ILE A 27 -5.12 -4.60 -10.36
C ILE A 27 -4.92 -4.58 -8.85
N SER A 28 -5.86 -4.00 -8.09
CA SER A 28 -5.77 -3.91 -6.63
C SER A 28 -6.87 -4.72 -5.95
N ILE A 29 -6.50 -5.41 -4.86
CA ILE A 29 -7.43 -6.15 -4.01
C ILE A 29 -7.44 -5.46 -2.64
N SER A 30 -8.61 -5.08 -2.15
CA SER A 30 -8.71 -4.37 -0.87
C SER A 30 -10.05 -4.62 -0.16
N GLY A 31 -10.25 -3.99 1.00
CA GLY A 31 -11.58 -3.87 1.61
C GLY A 31 -12.49 -2.98 0.78
N ALA A 32 -13.79 -3.23 0.82
CA ALA A 32 -14.79 -2.45 0.07
C ALA A 32 -14.67 -0.93 0.30
N HIS A 33 -14.34 -0.51 1.53
CA HIS A 33 -14.16 0.90 1.91
C HIS A 33 -12.91 1.57 1.29
N ASN A 34 -11.99 0.81 0.71
CA ASN A 34 -10.73 1.32 0.14
C ASN A 34 -10.69 1.28 -1.39
N LEU A 35 -11.73 0.76 -2.05
CA LEU A 35 -11.71 0.57 -3.51
C LEU A 35 -11.55 1.89 -4.26
N ASP A 36 -12.24 2.94 -3.82
CA ASP A 36 -12.11 4.27 -4.44
C ASP A 36 -10.72 4.87 -4.22
N LEU A 37 -10.13 4.66 -3.05
CA LEU A 37 -8.75 5.08 -2.77
C LEU A 37 -7.78 4.37 -3.73
N CYS A 38 -7.89 3.04 -3.88
CA CYS A 38 -7.05 2.27 -4.79
C CYS A 38 -7.14 2.78 -6.23
N LYS A 39 -8.35 3.09 -6.73
CA LYS A 39 -8.54 3.69 -8.06
C LYS A 39 -7.87 5.05 -8.19
N ARG A 40 -8.08 5.95 -7.22
CA ARG A 40 -7.42 7.28 -7.21
C ARG A 40 -5.89 7.16 -7.20
N CYS A 41 -5.37 6.06 -6.66
CA CYS A 41 -3.94 5.79 -6.57
C CYS A 41 -3.35 5.07 -7.79
N GLY A 42 -4.12 4.91 -8.87
CA GLY A 42 -3.64 4.38 -10.14
C GLY A 42 -4.02 2.93 -10.44
N ALA A 43 -4.85 2.28 -9.60
CA ALA A 43 -5.39 0.97 -9.93
C ALA A 43 -6.37 1.06 -11.11
N ALA A 44 -6.13 0.28 -12.17
CA ALA A 44 -7.01 0.18 -13.33
C ALA A 44 -8.28 -0.61 -13.00
N GLU A 45 -8.15 -1.68 -12.22
CA GLU A 45 -9.26 -2.47 -11.69
C GLU A 45 -9.09 -2.69 -10.18
N VAL A 46 -10.21 -2.77 -9.46
CA VAL A 46 -10.23 -2.97 -8.00
C VAL A 46 -11.25 -4.04 -7.61
N PHE A 47 -10.86 -4.92 -6.69
CA PHE A 47 -11.67 -6.04 -6.22
C PHE A 47 -11.77 -6.07 -4.70
N ASN A 48 -12.93 -6.45 -4.19
CA ASN A 48 -13.14 -6.65 -2.75
C ASN A 48 -12.60 -8.02 -2.34
N HIS A 49 -11.70 -8.08 -1.37
CA HIS A 49 -11.12 -9.33 -0.87
C HIS A 49 -12.17 -10.32 -0.31
N LYS A 50 -13.36 -9.85 0.07
CA LYS A 50 -14.46 -10.70 0.57
C LYS A 50 -15.34 -11.29 -0.53
N ASP A 51 -15.04 -11.02 -1.80
CA ASP A 51 -15.80 -11.56 -2.91
C ASP A 51 -15.56 -13.08 -3.03
N PRO A 52 -16.60 -13.92 -2.97
CA PRO A 52 -16.42 -15.37 -3.06
C PRO A 52 -15.90 -15.82 -4.44
N LEU A 53 -15.97 -14.96 -5.46
CA LEU A 53 -15.47 -15.20 -6.80
C LEU A 53 -14.19 -14.40 -7.10
N LEU A 54 -13.48 -13.95 -6.07
CA LEU A 54 -12.29 -13.09 -6.17
C LEU A 54 -11.26 -13.64 -7.15
N VAL A 55 -10.81 -14.89 -6.94
CA VAL A 55 -9.76 -15.53 -7.75
C VAL A 55 -10.16 -15.55 -9.23
N ASP A 56 -11.35 -16.06 -9.54
CA ASP A 56 -11.85 -16.13 -10.91
C ASP A 56 -11.95 -14.77 -11.58
N LYS A 57 -12.37 -13.73 -10.84
CA LYS A 57 -12.48 -12.37 -11.35
C LYS A 57 -11.10 -11.79 -11.68
N ILE A 58 -10.12 -12.01 -10.81
CA ILE A 58 -8.76 -11.53 -11.03
C ILE A 58 -8.09 -12.26 -12.19
N VAL A 59 -8.21 -13.60 -12.26
CA VAL A 59 -7.65 -14.38 -13.38
C VAL A 59 -8.23 -13.90 -14.71
N ARG A 60 -9.54 -13.63 -14.78
CA ARG A 60 -10.15 -13.04 -15.97
C ARG A 60 -9.62 -11.64 -16.28
N ALA A 61 -9.46 -10.78 -15.27
CA ALA A 61 -8.94 -9.43 -15.44
C ALA A 61 -7.49 -9.47 -15.96
N VAL A 62 -6.62 -10.27 -15.34
CA VAL A 62 -5.22 -10.50 -15.77
C VAL A 62 -5.17 -10.97 -17.22
N ARG A 63 -5.92 -12.02 -17.58
CA ARG A 63 -5.94 -12.54 -18.96
C ARG A 63 -6.47 -11.53 -19.97
N LYS A 64 -7.39 -10.65 -19.58
CA LYS A 64 -7.93 -9.60 -20.44
C LYS A 64 -6.90 -8.51 -20.76
N VAL A 65 -5.95 -8.23 -19.86
CA VAL A 65 -4.85 -7.29 -20.12
C VAL A 65 -3.95 -7.80 -21.24
N GLY A 66 -3.80 -9.13 -21.38
CA GLY A 66 -3.08 -9.76 -22.49
C GLY A 66 -1.56 -9.56 -22.46
N SER A 67 -1.01 -9.02 -21.38
CA SER A 67 0.43 -8.92 -21.11
C SER A 67 0.92 -10.08 -20.26
N ASP A 68 2.23 -10.34 -20.26
CA ASP A 68 2.86 -11.30 -19.34
C ASP A 68 2.56 -10.88 -17.89
N PHE A 69 1.83 -11.73 -17.17
CA PHE A 69 1.56 -11.53 -15.75
C PHE A 69 2.89 -11.53 -14.99
N SER A 70 3.26 -10.37 -14.43
CA SER A 70 4.60 -10.19 -13.88
C SER A 70 4.72 -10.68 -12.43
N GLU A 71 3.81 -10.25 -11.53
CA GLU A 71 4.01 -10.47 -10.10
C GLU A 71 2.74 -10.21 -9.26
N ILE A 72 2.68 -10.82 -8.08
CA ILE A 72 1.74 -10.46 -6.99
C ILE A 72 2.52 -9.87 -5.83
N PHE A 73 2.09 -8.71 -5.34
CA PHE A 73 2.59 -8.12 -4.10
C PHE A 73 1.53 -8.22 -2.98
N ASP A 74 1.73 -9.09 -1.99
CA ASP A 74 0.87 -9.18 -0.80
C ASP A 74 1.37 -8.26 0.33
N ALA A 75 0.61 -7.22 0.60
CA ALA A 75 0.88 -6.27 1.67
C ALA A 75 0.31 -6.67 3.04
N MET A 76 -0.59 -7.65 3.08
CA MET A 76 -1.33 -8.04 4.27
C MET A 76 -0.73 -9.26 4.96
N ALA A 77 -0.01 -10.11 4.21
CA ALA A 77 0.80 -11.20 4.72
C ALA A 77 0.02 -12.15 5.65
N THR A 78 -1.18 -12.57 5.23
CA THR A 78 -2.04 -13.51 5.98
C THR A 78 -2.20 -14.81 5.21
N LEU A 79 -2.31 -15.94 5.92
CA LEU A 79 -2.42 -17.27 5.32
C LEU A 79 -3.55 -17.40 4.28
N GLU A 80 -4.70 -16.81 4.54
CA GLU A 80 -5.84 -16.78 3.61
C GLU A 80 -5.48 -16.07 2.30
N LYS A 81 -4.78 -14.93 2.38
CA LYS A 81 -4.40 -14.13 1.21
C LYS A 81 -3.30 -14.82 0.40
N TYR A 82 -2.35 -15.46 1.07
CA TYR A 82 -1.38 -16.32 0.39
C TYR A 82 -2.03 -17.43 -0.42
N ALA A 83 -3.12 -18.03 0.07
CA ALA A 83 -3.85 -19.05 -0.69
C ALA A 83 -4.48 -18.45 -1.96
N HIS A 84 -5.03 -17.23 -1.89
CA HIS A 84 -5.54 -16.53 -3.06
C HIS A 84 -4.42 -16.19 -4.05
N ASP A 85 -3.29 -15.68 -3.57
CA ASP A 85 -2.16 -15.30 -4.43
C ASP A 85 -1.62 -16.50 -5.19
N ILE A 86 -1.43 -17.63 -4.50
CA ILE A 86 -1.02 -18.90 -5.11
C ILE A 86 -2.05 -19.34 -6.16
N ALA A 87 -3.35 -19.26 -5.85
CA ALA A 87 -4.40 -19.68 -6.78
C ALA A 87 -4.44 -18.80 -8.04
N ILE A 88 -4.27 -17.48 -7.90
CA ILE A 88 -4.21 -16.53 -9.01
C ILE A 88 -2.97 -16.81 -9.86
N PHE A 89 -1.81 -16.96 -9.23
CA PHE A 89 -0.54 -17.20 -9.92
C PHE A 89 -0.54 -18.56 -10.66
N ALA A 90 -1.04 -19.61 -10.01
CA ALA A 90 -1.06 -20.96 -10.57
C ALA A 90 -2.05 -21.12 -11.73
N ALA A 91 -3.02 -20.23 -11.89
CA ALA A 91 -4.04 -20.32 -12.94
C ALA A 91 -3.45 -20.27 -14.36
N ASP A 92 -2.26 -19.70 -14.54
CA ASP A 92 -1.55 -19.60 -15.82
C ASP A 92 -0.26 -20.46 -15.87
N LEU A 93 -0.03 -21.34 -14.88
CA LEU A 93 1.10 -22.25 -14.88
C LEU A 93 0.82 -23.53 -15.70
N PRO A 94 1.82 -24.08 -16.42
CA PRO A 94 1.73 -25.42 -16.99
C PRO A 94 1.42 -26.46 -15.91
N ALA A 95 0.68 -27.53 -16.25
CA ALA A 95 0.23 -28.54 -15.30
C ALA A 95 1.35 -29.25 -14.51
N ASN A 96 2.60 -29.15 -14.96
CA ASN A 96 3.79 -29.72 -14.33
C ASN A 96 4.65 -28.70 -13.55
N VAL A 97 4.16 -27.47 -13.35
CA VAL A 97 4.88 -26.41 -12.63
C VAL A 97 4.13 -26.05 -11.35
N ASN A 98 4.85 -26.05 -10.23
CA ASN A 98 4.31 -25.60 -8.94
C ASN A 98 4.72 -24.15 -8.68
N ALA A 99 3.77 -23.36 -8.18
CA ALA A 99 4.03 -22.02 -7.66
C ALA A 99 4.71 -22.11 -6.28
N GLY A 100 5.67 -21.22 -6.02
CA GLY A 100 6.34 -21.10 -4.74
C GLY A 100 6.62 -19.64 -4.41
N MET A 101 6.77 -19.33 -3.12
CA MET A 101 7.11 -17.97 -2.66
C MET A 101 8.62 -17.77 -2.65
N ILE A 102 9.09 -16.70 -3.27
CA ILE A 102 10.47 -16.23 -3.16
C ILE A 102 10.43 -14.85 -2.50
N PHE A 103 11.12 -14.70 -1.37
CA PHE A 103 11.29 -13.43 -0.69
C PHE A 103 12.75 -12.98 -0.85
N THR A 104 12.97 -11.82 -1.46
CA THR A 104 14.31 -11.26 -1.66
C THR A 104 14.44 -9.92 -0.92
N VAL A 105 15.61 -9.73 -0.30
CA VAL A 105 16.06 -8.44 0.22
C VAL A 105 17.27 -8.07 -0.63
N ASP A 106 17.19 -6.94 -1.33
CA ASP A 106 18.20 -6.53 -2.32
C ASP A 106 18.64 -5.07 -2.07
N ASP A 107 19.91 -4.78 -2.32
CA ASP A 107 20.50 -3.44 -2.15
C ASP A 107 19.86 -2.38 -3.08
N VAL A 108 19.22 -2.82 -4.18
CA VAL A 108 18.40 -2.00 -5.06
C VAL A 108 17.32 -1.24 -4.29
N VAL A 109 16.79 -1.80 -3.20
CA VAL A 109 15.77 -1.14 -2.37
C VAL A 109 16.27 0.20 -1.85
N THR A 110 17.53 0.27 -1.37
CA THR A 110 18.11 1.51 -0.84
C THR A 110 18.21 2.59 -1.91
N VAL A 111 18.61 2.21 -3.13
CA VAL A 111 18.72 3.12 -4.28
C VAL A 111 17.34 3.62 -4.69
N VAL A 112 16.33 2.75 -4.77
CA VAL A 112 14.95 3.15 -5.08
C VAL A 112 14.42 4.15 -4.07
N TRP A 113 14.64 3.92 -2.77
CA TRP A 113 14.19 4.87 -1.74
C TRP A 113 14.86 6.23 -1.84
N LYS A 114 16.19 6.28 -2.00
CA LYS A 114 16.94 7.54 -2.05
C LYS A 114 16.77 8.29 -3.37
N GLU A 115 16.86 7.58 -4.48
CA GLU A 115 16.99 8.21 -5.80
C GLU A 115 15.64 8.35 -6.53
N TYR A 116 14.65 7.52 -6.20
CA TYR A 116 13.33 7.60 -6.82
C TYR A 116 12.26 8.15 -5.88
N VAL A 117 12.08 7.56 -4.68
CA VAL A 117 10.97 7.93 -3.79
C VAL A 117 11.09 9.37 -3.30
N GLU A 118 12.23 9.79 -2.76
CA GLU A 118 12.38 11.17 -2.27
C GLU A 118 12.15 12.23 -3.37
N PRO A 119 12.81 12.16 -4.55
CA PRO A 119 12.59 13.16 -5.60
C PRO A 119 11.17 13.13 -6.18
N THR A 120 10.52 11.97 -6.25
CA THR A 120 9.16 11.86 -6.77
C THR A 120 8.12 12.39 -5.79
N LEU A 121 8.31 12.22 -4.48
CA LEU A 121 7.52 12.92 -3.45
C LEU A 121 7.70 14.43 -3.56
N ARG A 122 8.95 14.90 -3.63
CA ARG A 122 9.27 16.34 -3.75
C ARG A 122 8.66 16.99 -5.00
N SER A 123 8.58 16.26 -6.10
CA SER A 123 7.97 16.74 -7.35
C SER A 123 6.45 16.52 -7.42
N GLY A 124 5.83 15.90 -6.42
CA GLY A 124 4.41 15.60 -6.37
C GLY A 124 3.95 14.50 -7.33
N LYS A 125 4.90 13.82 -8.01
CA LYS A 125 4.62 12.66 -8.87
C LYS A 125 4.21 11.44 -8.06
N LEU A 126 4.86 11.24 -6.92
CA LEU A 126 4.40 10.32 -5.88
C LEU A 126 3.63 11.15 -4.85
N GLN A 127 2.45 10.67 -4.47
CA GLN A 127 1.62 11.34 -3.46
C GLN A 127 1.52 10.49 -2.20
N CYS A 128 1.36 11.16 -1.06
CA CYS A 128 0.89 10.55 0.18
C CYS A 128 -0.60 10.89 0.29
N PRO A 129 -1.50 10.13 -0.35
CA PRO A 129 -2.89 10.55 -0.55
C PRO A 129 -3.71 10.56 0.75
N LEU A 130 -3.09 10.23 1.89
CA LEU A 130 -3.74 10.21 3.18
C LEU A 130 -2.93 11.03 4.15
N LEU A 131 -3.65 11.86 4.88
CA LEU A 131 -3.06 12.67 5.91
C LEU A 131 -2.59 11.76 7.05
N PRO A 132 -1.38 11.97 7.57
CA PRO A 132 -0.91 11.23 8.73
C PRO A 132 -1.80 11.53 9.93
N PHE A 133 -2.14 10.48 10.69
CA PHE A 133 -2.79 10.67 11.98
C PHE A 133 -1.74 11.01 13.04
N VAL A 134 -1.72 12.26 13.49
CA VAL A 134 -0.72 12.76 14.45
C VAL A 134 -1.26 12.66 15.88
N VAL A 135 -0.68 11.77 16.69
CA VAL A 135 -1.03 11.61 18.11
C VAL A 135 -0.23 12.51 19.06
N GLY A 136 0.83 13.15 18.58
CA GLY A 136 1.75 13.98 19.35
C GLY A 136 3.06 14.23 18.62
N LYS A 137 3.93 15.08 19.19
CA LYS A 137 5.22 15.49 18.59
C LYS A 137 6.45 15.05 19.39
N VAL A 138 6.24 14.28 20.47
CA VAL A 138 7.26 13.93 21.46
C VAL A 138 7.07 12.49 21.95
N LEU A 139 8.14 11.88 22.47
CA LEU A 139 8.27 10.44 22.79
C LEU A 139 7.18 9.89 23.69
N GLU A 140 6.64 10.72 24.57
CA GLU A 140 5.59 10.37 25.52
C GLU A 140 4.31 9.90 24.83
N HIS A 141 4.07 10.28 23.56
CA HIS A 141 2.89 9.88 22.81
C HIS A 141 3.07 8.55 22.05
N ILE A 142 4.22 7.89 22.14
CA ILE A 142 4.48 6.65 21.38
C ILE A 142 3.53 5.52 21.78
N GLN A 143 3.17 5.42 23.05
CA GLN A 143 2.23 4.40 23.50
C GLN A 143 0.84 4.62 22.89
N ILE A 144 0.38 5.87 22.84
CA ILE A 144 -0.89 6.25 22.19
C ILE A 144 -0.84 5.93 20.69
N ALA A 145 0.30 6.18 20.03
CA ALA A 145 0.51 5.82 18.62
C ALA A 145 0.34 4.31 18.39
N LEU A 146 0.99 3.50 19.22
CA LEU A 146 0.94 2.04 19.14
C LEU A 146 -0.46 1.49 19.39
N GLU A 147 -1.18 2.06 20.36
CA GLU A 147 -2.56 1.67 20.66
C GLU A 147 -3.52 1.95 19.51
N LYS A 148 -3.38 3.12 18.87
CA LYS A 148 -4.17 3.44 17.67
C LYS A 148 -3.86 2.54 16.49
N SER A 149 -2.57 2.31 16.22
CA SER A 149 -2.14 1.39 15.16
C SER A 149 -2.68 -0.02 15.38
N LYS A 150 -2.62 -0.53 16.63
CA LYS A 150 -3.16 -1.84 17.01
C LYS A 150 -4.68 -1.94 16.83
N ALA A 151 -5.41 -0.86 17.04
CA ALA A 151 -6.87 -0.82 16.84
C ALA A 151 -7.28 -0.90 15.35
N GLY A 152 -6.34 -1.13 14.43
CA GLY A 152 -6.58 -1.16 12.98
C GLY A 152 -6.91 0.21 12.42
N SER A 153 -6.72 1.25 13.22
CA SER A 153 -7.00 2.63 12.89
C SER A 153 -5.69 3.29 12.48
N GLU A 154 -5.48 3.36 11.16
CA GLU A 154 -4.54 4.27 10.51
C GLU A 154 -3.05 3.85 10.53
N PHE A 155 -2.35 4.31 9.48
CA PHE A 155 -0.90 4.39 9.47
C PHE A 155 -0.51 5.53 10.41
N VAL A 156 -0.04 5.21 11.60
CA VAL A 156 0.38 6.24 12.57
C VAL A 156 1.81 6.63 12.23
N LEU A 157 1.99 7.81 11.62
CA LEU A 157 3.31 8.36 11.39
C LEU A 157 3.82 8.95 12.71
N TRP A 158 4.99 8.50 13.14
CA TRP A 158 5.63 8.98 14.36
C TRP A 158 6.84 9.85 14.00
N HIS A 159 6.82 11.11 14.41
CA HIS A 159 7.98 11.97 14.26
C HIS A 159 8.77 11.99 15.57
N VAL A 160 9.88 11.23 15.63
CA VAL A 160 10.95 11.50 16.60
C VAL A 160 11.72 12.71 16.06
N TYR A 161 11.48 13.90 16.59
CA TYR A 161 12.44 14.98 16.42
C TYR A 161 13.40 14.93 17.59
N ASN A 162 14.70 14.76 17.32
CA ASN A 162 15.71 15.21 18.27
C ASN A 162 15.65 16.74 18.24
N PHE A 163 15.15 17.34 19.32
CA PHE A 163 15.03 18.78 19.49
C PHE A 163 16.42 19.41 19.70
N GLU A 164 17.21 19.48 18.63
CA GLU A 164 18.28 20.49 18.53
C GLU A 164 18.10 21.39 17.29
N ASP A 165 17.36 20.93 16.27
CA ASP A 165 17.08 21.76 15.09
C ASP A 165 15.72 22.45 15.19
N LYS A 166 15.75 23.77 15.38
CA LYS A 166 14.59 24.64 15.39
C LYS A 166 13.96 24.74 14.00
N GLU A 167 12.64 24.52 13.95
CA GLU A 167 11.69 25.00 12.93
C GLU A 167 11.95 24.58 11.48
N ASP A 168 11.94 23.27 11.19
CA ASP A 168 11.66 22.80 9.83
C ASP A 168 10.16 22.45 9.67
N GLU A 169 9.40 23.36 9.07
CA GLU A 169 7.98 23.18 8.71
C GLU A 169 7.76 22.59 7.29
N SER A 170 8.80 22.03 6.67
CA SER A 170 8.74 21.50 5.29
C SER A 170 7.66 20.43 5.06
N TRP A 171 7.18 19.77 6.12
CA TRP A 171 6.10 18.78 6.06
C TRP A 171 4.75 19.38 5.64
N LYS A 172 4.49 20.68 5.85
CA LYS A 172 3.23 21.33 5.42
C LYS A 172 3.06 21.40 3.89
N ARG A 173 4.10 21.03 3.13
CA ARG A 173 4.11 21.03 1.66
C ARG A 173 3.74 19.68 1.05
N TYR A 174 3.48 18.65 1.86
CA TYR A 174 3.13 17.30 1.40
C TYR A 174 1.73 16.91 1.86
#